data_AF-A0A947CF80-F1
#
_entry.id   AF-A0A947CF80-F1
#
_cell.length_a   1.000
_cell.length_b   1.000
_cell.length_c   1.000
_cell.angle_alpha   90.00
_cell.angle_beta   90.00
_cell.angle_gamma   90.00
#
_symmetry.space_group_name_H-M   'P 1'
#
loop_
_entity.id
_entity.type
_entity.pdbx_description
1 polymer ?
#
loop_
_entity_poly.entity_id
_entity_poly.type
_entity_poly.pdbx_seq_one_letter_code
_entity_poly.pdbx_strand_id
1 'polypeptide(L)' 'ASTGRAKWRYVTTGLENEEAIEVVPSEDTDALAEGEIVLVGGHTTLTHDAMVRLAGSEGGAGGAP' A
#
# COMPACT_ATOMS: atom_id res chain seq x y z
N ALA A 1 2.03 -4.43 18.83
CA ALA A 1 2.51 -4.02 17.49
C ALA A 1 2.11 -5.10 16.50
N SER A 2 1.38 -4.74 15.44
CA SER A 2 0.90 -5.72 14.45
C SER A 2 2.08 -6.22 13.61
N THR A 3 2.31 -7.53 13.63
CA THR A 3 3.28 -8.22 12.78
C THR A 3 2.55 -8.83 11.59
N GLY A 4 3.16 -8.78 10.41
CA GLY A 4 2.56 -9.30 9.18
C GLY A 4 3.63 -9.74 8.19
N ARG A 5 3.19 -10.13 7.01
CA ARG A 5 4.06 -10.55 5.91
C ARG A 5 3.88 -9.57 4.75
N ALA A 6 4.97 -8.96 4.29
CA ALA A 6 4.93 -8.05 3.16
C ALA A 6 4.62 -8.81 1.87
N LYS A 7 3.75 -8.26 1.04
CA LYS A 7 3.46 -8.77 -0.29
C LYS A 7 3.67 -7.66 -1.31
N TRP A 8 4.30 -7.99 -2.42
CA TRP A 8 4.28 -7.11 -3.59
C TRP A 8 3.05 -7.47 -4.40
N ARG A 9 2.25 -6.46 -4.73
CA ARG A 9 1.09 -6.61 -5.59
C ARG A 9 1.23 -5.65 -6.75
N TYR A 10 0.98 -6.16 -7.96
CA TYR A 10 0.83 -5.31 -9.12
C TYR A 10 -0.58 -4.72 -9.10
N VAL A 11 -0.68 -3.42 -9.35
CA VAL A 11 -1.94 -2.69 -9.39
C VAL A 11 -2.03 -1.92 -10.71
N THR A 12 -3.24 -1.66 -11.16
CA THR A 12 -3.50 -0.74 -12.28
C THR A 12 -3.74 0.66 -11.74
N THR A 13 -3.06 1.64 -12.30
CA THR A 13 -3.20 3.05 -11.91
C THR A 13 -4.19 3.77 -12.84
N GLY A 14 -5.01 4.65 -12.26
CA GLY A 14 -5.99 5.48 -12.96
C GLY A 14 -5.53 6.93 -13.06
N LEU A 15 -6.39 7.85 -12.65
CA LEU A 15 -6.07 9.28 -12.58
C LEU A 15 -4.95 9.55 -11.57
N GLU A 16 -4.10 10.52 -11.86
CA GLU A 16 -3.01 10.92 -10.97
C GLU A 16 -2.91 12.46 -10.87
N ASN A 17 -2.39 12.93 -9.75
CA ASN A 17 -1.99 14.32 -9.53
C ASN A 17 -0.69 14.36 -8.70
N GLU A 18 -0.31 15.55 -8.23
CA GLU A 18 0.96 15.74 -7.51
C GLU A 18 1.02 14.98 -6.16
N GLU A 19 -0.12 14.71 -5.54
CA GLU A 19 -0.20 14.13 -4.19
C GLU A 19 -0.68 12.68 -4.18
N ALA A 20 -1.43 12.25 -5.19
CA ALA A 20 -2.15 10.98 -5.19
C ALA A 20 -2.20 10.32 -6.56
N ILE A 21 -2.27 8.99 -6.54
CA ILE A 21 -2.49 8.12 -7.69
C ILE A 21 -3.71 7.25 -7.38
N GLU A 22 -4.67 7.21 -8.29
CA GLU A 22 -5.82 6.33 -8.21
C GLU A 22 -5.41 4.88 -8.49
N VAL A 23 -5.89 3.94 -7.67
CA VAL A 23 -5.75 2.50 -7.93
C VAL A 23 -7.09 1.97 -8.41
N VAL A 24 -7.14 1.49 -9.66
CA VAL A 24 -8.36 1.01 -10.31
C VAL A 24 -8.34 -0.51 -10.48
N PRO A 25 -9.50 -1.19 -10.38
CA PRO A 25 -9.60 -2.60 -10.72
C PRO A 25 -9.27 -2.84 -12.20
N SER A 26 -8.59 -3.95 -12.51
CA SER A 26 -8.44 -4.45 -13.88
C SER A 26 -8.44 -5.98 -13.90
N GLU A 27 -8.61 -6.57 -15.08
CA GLU A 27 -8.60 -8.03 -15.23
C GLU A 27 -7.22 -8.66 -14.96
N ASP A 28 -6.15 -7.89 -15.16
CA ASP A 28 -4.76 -8.37 -15.09
C ASP A 28 -4.05 -8.02 -13.77
N THR A 29 -4.67 -7.23 -12.89
CA THR A 29 -4.03 -6.78 -11.65
C THR A 29 -4.91 -6.97 -10.42
N ASP A 30 -4.25 -6.96 -9.28
CA ASP A 30 -4.88 -7.15 -8.00
C ASP A 30 -5.64 -5.89 -7.56
N ALA A 31 -6.92 -6.05 -7.19
CA ALA A 31 -7.64 -5.01 -6.49
C ALA A 31 -7.18 -4.90 -5.03
N LEU A 32 -7.09 -3.67 -4.52
CA LEU A 32 -6.88 -3.37 -3.11
C LEU A 32 -8.25 -3.09 -2.46
N ALA A 33 -8.49 -3.66 -1.28
CA ALA A 33 -9.66 -3.31 -0.48
C ALA A 33 -9.42 -2.05 0.35
N GLU A 34 -10.49 -1.32 0.63
CA GLU A 34 -10.44 -0.18 1.56
C GLU A 34 -9.94 -0.63 2.93
N GLY A 35 -9.08 0.18 3.54
CA GLY A 35 -8.45 -0.11 4.83
C GLY A 35 -7.25 -1.07 4.77
N GLU A 36 -6.88 -1.59 3.58
CA GLU A 36 -5.59 -2.28 3.42
C GLU A 36 -4.42 -1.33 3.68
N ILE A 37 -3.41 -1.83 4.38
CA ILE A 37 -2.20 -1.05 4.69
C ILE A 37 -1.22 -1.19 3.53
N VAL A 38 -0.91 -0.08 2.88
CA VAL A 38 0.05 0.00 1.77
C VAL A 38 1.32 0.69 2.25
N LEU A 39 2.48 0.08 1.96
CA LEU A 39 3.78 0.65 2.27
C LEU A 39 4.25 1.54 1.11
N VAL A 40 4.06 2.85 1.21
CA VAL A 40 4.48 3.81 0.17
C VAL A 40 5.93 4.29 0.32
N GLY A 41 6.60 3.96 1.43
CA GLY A 41 7.99 4.36 1.70
C GLY A 41 8.79 3.27 2.40
N GLY A 42 10.12 3.31 2.25
CA GLY A 42 11.04 2.35 2.88
C GLY A 42 10.93 0.91 2.37
N HIS A 43 10.21 0.66 1.28
CA HIS A 43 9.91 -0.69 0.77
C HIS A 43 10.95 -1.24 -0.22
N THR A 44 11.89 -0.41 -0.70
CA THR A 44 12.84 -0.76 -1.77
C THR A 44 13.73 -1.97 -1.47
N THR A 45 13.97 -2.26 -0.18
CA THR A 45 14.81 -3.39 0.27
C THR A 45 13.99 -4.56 0.81
N LEU A 46 12.66 -4.46 0.85
CA LEU A 46 11.80 -5.52 1.36
C LEU A 46 11.59 -6.60 0.30
N THR A 47 12.12 -7.79 0.56
CA THR A 47 11.83 -8.98 -0.26
C THR A 47 10.35 -9.36 -0.13
N HIS A 48 9.78 -9.94 -1.20
CA HIS A 48 8.48 -10.57 -1.13
C HIS A 48 8.43 -11.59 0.03
N ASP A 49 7.32 -11.60 0.77
CA ASP A 49 7.09 -12.45 1.94
C ASP A 49 8.01 -12.17 3.17
N ALA A 50 8.74 -11.04 3.19
CA ALA A 50 9.47 -10.63 4.38
C ALA A 50 8.54 -10.43 5.58
N MET A 51 8.99 -10.88 6.76
CA MET A 51 8.30 -10.60 8.03
C MET A 51 8.47 -9.13 8.37
N VAL A 52 7.35 -8.43 8.55
CA VAL A 52 7.32 -6.99 8.85
C VAL A 52 6.56 -6.72 10.12
N ARG A 53 6.90 -5.61 10.76
CA ARG A 53 6.16 -5.06 11.89
C ARG A 53 5.95 -3.59 11.61
N LEU A 54 4.72 -3.13 11.81
CA LEU A 54 4.45 -1.70 11.76
C LEU A 54 5.14 -1.05 12.96
N ALA A 55 6.12 -0.19 12.69
CA ALA A 55 6.56 0.81 13.66
C ALA A 55 5.42 1.83 13.77
N GLY A 56 5.07 2.24 15.00
CA GLY A 56 3.85 3.01 15.26
C GLY A 56 3.66 4.18 14.30
N SER A 57 2.41 4.37 13.84
CA SER A 57 2.02 5.46 12.96
C SER A 57 2.25 6.78 13.68
N GLU A 58 3.20 7.59 13.21
CA GLU A 58 3.15 9.03 13.45
C GLU A 58 2.14 9.62 12.46
N GLY A 59 0.85 9.56 12.81
CA GLY A 59 -0.18 10.52 12.45
C GLY A 59 -0.29 11.06 11.01
N GLY A 60 0.10 10.31 9.99
CA GLY A 60 -0.08 10.70 8.59
C GLY A 60 -1.54 10.53 8.17
N ALA A 61 -2.24 11.65 7.97
CA ALA A 61 -3.63 11.73 7.59
C ALA A 61 -3.95 10.86 6.35
N GLY A 62 -4.53 9.68 6.58
CA GLY A 62 -5.36 9.04 5.58
C GLY A 62 -6.58 9.93 5.39
N GLY A 63 -6.70 10.54 4.20
CA GLY A 63 -7.81 11.40 3.83
C GLY A 63 -9.14 10.75 4.15
N ALA A 64 -9.89 11.37 5.06
CA ALA A 64 -11.30 11.09 5.31
C ALA A 64 -12.17 11.80 4.24
N PRO A 65 -13.45 11.42 4.10
CA PRO A 65 -14.22 11.28 2.86
C PRO A 65 -14.46 12.54 2.02
#